data_AF-A0A6N7EGM6-F1
#
_entry.id   AF-A0A6N7EGM6-F1
#
_cell.length_a   1.000
_cell.length_b   1.000
_cell.length_c   1.000
_cell.angle_alpha   90.00
_cell.angle_beta   90.00
_cell.angle_gamma   90.00
#
_symmetry.space_group_name_H-M   'P 1'
#
loop_
_entity.id
_entity.type
_entity.pdbx_description
1 polymer ?
#
loop_
_entity_poly.entity_id
_entity_poly.type
_entity_poly.pdbx_seq_one_letter_code
_entity_poly.pdbx_strand_id
1 'polypeptide(L)'
;MTHDDVEQLLGSPVDRGLPLRGQTFSLSGGLDYRVSYGALTVPPERTEALWAAAGLATSAARAFTAVLMPAGWRVEPGDPPSWWPTDPSGLRDLRARPLVPGGWLAMGYADGTAYLLATQSGTRDA
;
A
#
# COMPACT_ATOMS: atom_id res chain seq x y z
N MET A 1 -2.92 -10.23 -0.10
CA MET A 1 -2.12 -9.62 0.98
C MET A 1 -2.54 -10.22 2.31
N THR A 2 -1.57 -10.69 3.07
CA THR A 2 -1.66 -11.29 4.40
C THR A 2 -1.06 -10.36 5.46
N HIS A 3 -1.21 -10.65 6.75
CA HIS A 3 -0.55 -9.86 7.80
C HIS A 3 0.97 -9.91 7.67
N ASP A 4 1.54 -11.05 7.27
CA ASP A 4 2.98 -11.18 7.03
C ASP A 4 3.45 -10.27 5.89
N ASP A 5 2.65 -10.14 4.82
CA ASP A 5 2.92 -9.18 3.74
C ASP A 5 2.90 -7.74 4.28
N VAL A 6 1.93 -7.40 5.14
CA VAL A 6 1.84 -6.06 5.74
C VAL A 6 3.06 -5.80 6.65
N GLU A 7 3.44 -6.75 7.50
CA GLU A 7 4.62 -6.63 8.35
C GLU A 7 5.90 -6.41 7.54
N GLN A 8 6.06 -7.17 6.45
CA GLN A 8 7.19 -7.02 5.54
C GLN A 8 7.17 -5.65 4.85
N LEU A 9 6.00 -5.18 4.43
CA LEU A 9 5.83 -3.87 3.80
C LEU A 9 6.03 -2.72 4.79
N LEU A 10 5.73 -2.88 6.07
CA LEU A 10 5.92 -1.82 7.07
C LEU A 10 7.29 -1.89 7.76
N GLY A 11 7.97 -3.04 7.68
CA GLY A 11 9.18 -3.29 8.46
C GLY A 11 8.91 -3.31 9.97
N SER A 12 7.66 -3.53 10.38
CA SER A 12 7.25 -3.54 11.79
C SER A 12 6.18 -4.61 12.03
N PRO A 13 6.15 -5.25 13.21
CA PRO A 13 5.07 -6.16 13.58
C PRO A 13 3.69 -5.50 13.52
N VAL A 14 2.68 -6.27 13.09
CA VAL A 14 1.30 -5.83 13.02
C VAL A 14 0.45 -6.79 13.84
N ASP A 15 -0.47 -6.22 14.63
CA ASP A 15 -1.38 -6.99 15.45
C ASP A 15 -2.28 -7.87 14.56
N ARG A 16 -2.08 -9.19 14.65
CA ARG A 16 -2.83 -10.19 13.87
C ARG A 16 -4.30 -10.32 14.28
N GLY A 17 -4.69 -9.72 15.41
CA GLY A 17 -6.09 -9.59 15.80
C GLY A 17 -6.84 -8.52 15.01
N LEU A 18 -6.14 -7.64 14.28
CA LEU A 18 -6.77 -6.63 13.44
C LEU A 18 -7.34 -7.26 12.17
N PRO A 19 -8.62 -6.99 11.84
CA PRO A 19 -9.21 -7.44 10.59
C PRO A 19 -8.40 -6.93 9.40
N LEU A 20 -7.92 -7.87 8.58
CA LEU A 20 -7.23 -7.59 7.32
C LEU A 20 -8.02 -8.19 6.17
N ARG A 21 -8.27 -7.37 5.17
CA ARG A 21 -8.71 -7.82 3.84
C ARG A 21 -7.61 -7.45 2.87
N GLY A 22 -7.31 -8.31 1.92
CA GLY A 22 -6.20 -8.03 1.02
C GLY A 22 -6.14 -8.93 -0.19
N GLN A 23 -5.75 -8.37 -1.31
CA GLN A 23 -5.62 -9.09 -2.57
C GLN A 23 -4.29 -8.78 -3.23
N THR A 24 -3.81 -9.73 -4.02
CA THR A 24 -2.54 -9.65 -4.73
C THR A 24 -2.77 -10.05 -6.17
N PHE A 25 -2.31 -9.20 -7.09
CA PHE A 25 -2.46 -9.35 -8.53
C PHE A 25 -1.09 -9.40 -9.19
N SER A 26 -0.98 -10.17 -10.25
CA SER A 26 0.16 -10.09 -11.17
C SER A 26 -0.29 -9.32 -12.41
N LEU A 27 0.46 -8.29 -12.79
CA LEU A 27 0.19 -7.52 -13.99
C LEU A 27 1.34 -7.72 -14.97
N SER A 28 1.02 -8.30 -16.12
CA SER A 28 1.94 -8.50 -17.22
C SER A 28 2.21 -7.18 -17.92
N GLY A 29 3.48 -6.79 -18.04
CA GLY A 29 3.92 -5.53 -18.64
C GLY A 29 5.44 -5.53 -18.87
N GLY A 30 6.04 -4.38 -19.23
CA GLY A 30 7.46 -4.31 -19.58
C GLY A 30 8.46 -4.73 -18.49
N LEU A 31 8.01 -4.93 -17.25
CA LEU A 31 8.85 -5.24 -16.08
C LEU A 31 8.19 -6.23 -15.09
N ASP A 32 7.14 -6.98 -15.49
CA ASP A 32 6.41 -8.00 -14.70
C ASP A 32 6.24 -7.66 -13.20
N TYR A 33 5.15 -7.00 -12.82
CA TYR A 33 4.95 -6.51 -11.46
C TYR A 33 3.93 -7.31 -10.66
N ARG A 34 4.20 -7.46 -9.37
CA ARG A 34 3.22 -7.85 -8.36
C ARG A 34 2.63 -6.60 -7.72
N VAL A 35 1.31 -6.48 -7.72
CA VAL A 35 0.57 -5.44 -7.01
C VAL A 35 -0.15 -6.08 -5.84
N SER A 36 0.09 -5.58 -4.64
CA SER A 36 -0.60 -6.00 -3.43
C SER A 36 -1.40 -4.83 -2.88
N TYR A 37 -2.67 -5.08 -2.59
CA TYR A 37 -3.58 -4.12 -2.00
C TYR A 37 -4.18 -4.70 -0.72
N GLY A 38 -4.28 -3.89 0.33
CA GLY A 38 -4.78 -4.31 1.64
C GLY A 38 -5.56 -3.21 2.33
N ALA A 39 -6.58 -3.62 3.09
CA ALA A 39 -7.34 -2.78 4.00
C ALA A 39 -7.27 -3.41 5.39
N LEU A 40 -6.57 -2.73 6.29
CA LEU A 40 -6.39 -3.12 7.68
C LEU A 40 -7.27 -2.21 8.54
N THR A 41 -8.21 -2.77 9.30
CA THR A 41 -9.00 -1.98 10.25
C THR A 41 -8.12 -1.68 11.46
N VAL A 42 -7.83 -0.39 11.69
CA VAL A 42 -6.88 0.07 12.70
C VAL A 42 -7.53 1.17 13.55
N PRO A 43 -7.48 1.07 14.89
CA PRO A 43 -7.93 2.14 15.77
C PRO A 43 -7.20 3.47 15.48
N PRO A 44 -7.88 4.63 15.53
CA PRO A 44 -7.29 5.93 15.20
C PRO A 44 -5.99 6.26 15.94
N GLU A 45 -5.87 5.83 17.19
CA GLU A 45 -4.70 6.03 18.03
C GLU A 45 -3.45 5.28 17.54
N ARG A 46 -3.61 4.22 16.74
CA ARG A 46 -2.49 3.43 16.18
C ARG A 46 -2.04 3.93 14.81
N THR A 47 -2.79 4.85 14.20
CA THR A 47 -2.54 5.35 12.85
C THR A 47 -1.18 6.03 12.72
N GLU A 48 -0.79 6.87 13.69
CA GLU A 48 0.50 7.58 13.70
C GLU A 48 1.70 6.61 13.66
N ALA A 49 1.66 5.57 14.48
CA ALA A 49 2.71 4.55 14.52
C ALA A 49 2.78 3.78 13.19
N LEU A 50 1.62 3.49 12.58
CA LEU A 50 1.52 2.81 11.30
C LEU A 50 2.14 3.63 10.16
N TRP A 51 1.84 4.94 10.10
CA TRP A 51 2.44 5.87 9.14
C TRP A 51 3.95 6.00 9.33
N ALA A 52 4.42 6.02 10.58
CA ALA A 52 5.85 6.08 10.88
C ALA A 52 6.57 4.81 10.40
N ALA A 53 6.00 3.63 10.68
CA ALA A 53 6.53 2.35 10.19
C ALA A 53 6.55 2.30 8.65
N ALA A 54 5.48 2.77 8.00
CA ALA A 54 5.41 2.86 6.54
C ALA A 54 6.42 3.84 5.93
N GLY A 55 7.14 4.65 6.74
CA GLY A 55 8.03 5.71 6.29
C GLY A 55 7.28 6.89 5.64
N LEU A 56 5.99 7.03 5.93
CA LEU A 56 5.06 7.96 5.28
C LEU A 56 4.48 8.98 6.28
N ALA A 57 5.08 9.14 7.46
CA ALA A 57 4.61 10.08 8.50
C ALA A 57 4.82 11.57 8.17
N THR A 58 5.46 11.91 7.05
CA THR A 58 5.68 13.32 6.68
C THR A 58 4.38 14.02 6.27
N SER A 59 4.27 15.33 6.53
CA SER A 59 3.11 16.13 6.12
C SER A 59 2.83 16.05 4.61
N ALA A 60 3.89 15.97 3.80
CA ALA A 60 3.79 15.79 2.35
C ALA A 60 3.17 14.43 1.97
N ALA A 61 3.62 13.33 2.57
CA ALA A 61 3.08 11.99 2.30
C ALA A 61 1.61 11.86 2.75
N ARG A 62 1.24 12.50 3.85
CA ARG A 62 -0.15 12.54 4.35
C ARG A 62 -1.06 13.36 3.46
N ALA A 63 -0.66 14.58 3.11
CA ALA A 63 -1.43 15.44 2.22
C ALA A 63 -1.64 14.79 0.85
N PHE A 64 -0.58 14.16 0.33
CA PHE A 64 -0.63 13.43 -0.92
C PHE A 64 -1.66 12.28 -0.85
N THR A 65 -1.63 11.48 0.21
CA THR A 65 -2.60 10.41 0.36
C THR A 65 -4.02 10.93 0.54
N ALA A 66 -4.20 12.04 1.26
CA ALA A 66 -5.50 12.69 1.38
C ALA A 66 -6.10 13.13 0.03
N VAL A 67 -5.27 13.40 -0.99
CA VAL A 67 -5.72 13.69 -2.37
C VAL A 67 -6.06 12.41 -3.14
N LEU A 68 -5.34 11.32 -2.93
CA LEU A 68 -5.63 10.03 -3.57
C LEU A 68 -6.85 9.31 -2.98
N MET A 69 -7.11 9.47 -1.68
CA MET A 69 -8.23 8.82 -1.00
C MET A 69 -9.64 9.15 -1.52
N PRO A 70 -9.98 10.40 -1.88
CA PRO A 70 -11.28 10.72 -2.45
C PRO A 70 -11.49 10.16 -3.87
N ALA A 71 -10.43 9.75 -4.58
CA ALA A 71 -10.51 9.19 -5.93
C ALA A 71 -10.90 7.69 -5.97
N GLY A 72 -11.11 7.05 -4.82
CA GLY A 72 -11.62 5.67 -4.74
C GLY A 72 -10.69 4.66 -4.05
N TRP A 73 -9.62 5.09 -3.37
CA TRP A 73 -8.80 4.18 -2.54
C TRP A 73 -9.58 3.54 -1.38
N ARG A 74 -10.83 3.95 -1.13
CA ARG A 74 -11.72 3.35 -0.15
C ARG A 74 -12.43 2.08 -0.64
N VAL A 75 -12.09 1.60 -1.83
CA VAL A 75 -12.69 0.38 -2.39
C VAL A 75 -12.14 -0.82 -1.61
N GLU A 76 -13.04 -1.69 -1.17
CA GLU A 76 -12.73 -2.96 -0.52
C GLU A 76 -11.71 -3.75 -1.37
N PRO A 77 -10.70 -4.41 -0.75
CA PRO A 77 -9.79 -5.26 -1.48
C PRO A 77 -10.53 -6.29 -2.32
N GLY A 78 -10.33 -6.16 -3.62
CA GLY A 78 -11.08 -6.75 -4.73
C GLY A 78 -10.28 -6.47 -5.99
N ASP A 79 -10.89 -6.59 -7.18
CA ASP A 79 -10.25 -6.17 -8.43
C ASP A 79 -9.71 -4.74 -8.34
N PRO A 80 -8.54 -4.45 -8.91
CA PRO A 80 -8.00 -3.10 -8.87
C PRO A 80 -8.88 -2.13 -9.66
N PRO A 81 -9.40 -1.04 -9.06
CA PRO A 81 -10.02 0.05 -9.77
C PRO A 81 -9.29 0.47 -11.04
N SER A 82 -10.05 0.71 -12.10
CA SER A 82 -9.53 1.07 -13.42
C SER A 82 -8.72 2.37 -13.44
N TRP A 83 -8.92 3.24 -12.45
CA TRP A 83 -8.17 4.48 -12.27
C TRP A 83 -6.91 4.29 -11.40
N TRP A 84 -6.62 3.08 -10.88
CA TRP A 84 -5.41 2.85 -10.08
C TRP A 84 -4.15 2.89 -10.96
N PRO A 85 -3.10 3.63 -10.53
CA PRO A 85 -1.84 3.65 -11.23
C PRO A 85 -1.16 2.28 -11.06
N THR A 86 -1.26 1.47 -12.11
CA THR A 86 -0.60 0.18 -12.23
C THR A 86 0.83 0.32 -12.79
N ASP A 87 1.18 1.52 -13.27
CA ASP A 87 2.52 1.87 -13.72
C ASP A 87 3.38 2.44 -12.57
N PRO A 88 4.51 1.81 -12.23
CA PRO A 88 5.48 2.32 -11.26
C PRO A 88 6.05 3.70 -11.58
N SER A 89 6.05 4.12 -12.85
CA SER A 89 6.51 5.46 -13.24
C SER A 89 5.56 6.54 -12.69
N GLY A 90 4.25 6.30 -12.78
CA GLY A 90 3.24 7.14 -12.14
C GLY A 90 3.42 7.17 -10.63
N LEU A 91 3.72 6.02 -10.00
CA LEU A 91 3.93 5.92 -8.53
C LEU A 91 5.18 6.66 -8.00
N ARG A 92 6.20 6.90 -8.84
CA ARG A 92 7.39 7.71 -8.47
C ARG A 92 7.04 9.16 -8.15
N ASP A 93 6.16 9.73 -8.95
CA ASP A 93 5.73 11.13 -8.78
C ASP A 93 4.79 11.29 -7.58
N LEU A 94 4.20 10.18 -7.13
CA LEU A 94 3.22 10.08 -6.04
C LEU A 94 3.85 9.99 -4.64
N ARG A 95 5.15 10.35 -4.46
CA ARG A 95 5.81 10.42 -3.14
C ARG A 95 5.65 9.14 -2.28
N ALA A 96 5.54 7.99 -2.94
CA ALA A 96 5.50 6.68 -2.30
C ALA A 96 6.87 6.29 -1.74
N ARG A 97 6.90 5.43 -0.72
CA ARG A 97 8.16 4.87 -0.18
C ARG A 97 8.71 3.84 -1.17
N PRO A 98 9.96 3.94 -1.63
CA PRO A 98 10.55 2.91 -2.48
C PRO A 98 10.71 1.57 -1.73
N LEU A 99 10.45 0.47 -2.42
CA LEU A 99 10.68 -0.90 -1.97
C LEU A 99 11.89 -1.51 -2.68
N VAL A 100 12.57 -2.45 -2.03
CA VAL A 100 13.71 -3.23 -2.55
C VAL A 100 13.25 -4.67 -2.81
N PRO A 101 13.59 -5.35 -3.92
CA PRO A 101 14.53 -4.98 -5.00
C PRO A 101 13.97 -4.01 -6.05
N GLY A 102 12.71 -3.60 -5.91
CA GLY A 102 12.10 -2.55 -6.72
C GLY A 102 10.60 -2.46 -6.46
N GLY A 103 10.03 -1.28 -6.69
CA GLY A 103 8.61 -0.99 -6.46
C GLY A 103 8.39 0.08 -5.40
N TRP A 104 7.16 0.21 -4.93
CA TRP A 104 6.70 1.35 -4.13
C TRP A 104 5.65 0.91 -3.12
N LEU A 105 5.65 1.52 -1.94
CA LEU A 105 4.60 1.46 -0.94
C LEU A 105 3.94 2.84 -0.81
N ALA A 106 2.63 2.86 -0.92
CA ALA A 106 1.80 3.97 -0.50
C ALA A 106 0.78 3.47 0.53
N MET A 107 0.43 4.35 1.47
CA MET A 107 -0.50 4.05 2.55
C MET A 107 -1.44 5.22 2.71
N GLY A 108 -2.72 4.95 2.97
CA GLY A 108 -3.71 5.94 3.39
C GLY A 108 -4.51 5.52 4.59
N TYR A 109 -5.19 6.47 5.23
CA TYR A 109 -6.04 6.19 6.38
C TYR A 109 -7.35 6.96 6.29
N ALA A 110 -8.47 6.25 6.25
CA ALA A 110 -9.81 6.83 6.27
C ALA A 110 -10.76 5.94 7.06
N ASP A 111 -11.65 6.55 7.84
CA ASP A 111 -12.79 5.89 8.47
C ASP A 111 -12.42 4.62 9.27
N GLY A 112 -11.33 4.67 10.05
CA GLY A 112 -10.88 3.53 10.86
C GLY A 112 -10.09 2.47 10.09
N THR A 113 -9.74 2.72 8.83
CA THR A 113 -9.10 1.74 7.95
C THR A 113 -7.84 2.32 7.35
N ALA A 114 -6.74 1.58 7.50
CA ALA A 114 -5.49 1.81 6.79
C ALA A 114 -5.50 1.03 5.47
N TYR A 115 -5.35 1.75 4.36
CA TYR A 115 -5.27 1.21 3.02
C TYR A 115 -3.80 1.15 2.61
N LEU A 116 -3.30 -0.04 2.28
CA LEU A 116 -1.92 -0.27 1.83
C LEU A 116 -1.91 -0.64 0.36
N LEU A 117 -1.04 0.00 -0.41
CA LEU A 117 -0.75 -0.35 -1.79
C LEU A 117 0.74 -0.55 -1.94
N ALA A 118 1.12 -1.74 -2.38
CA ALA A 118 2.49 -2.06 -2.70
C ALA A 118 2.61 -2.55 -4.13
N THR A 119 3.63 -2.07 -4.84
CA THR A 119 4.12 -2.68 -6.07
C THR A 119 5.48 -3.29 -5.78
N GLN A 120 5.75 -4.47 -6.32
CA GLN A 120 7.06 -5.09 -6.26
C GLN A 120 7.40 -5.55 -7.67
N SER A 121 8.57 -5.14 -8.15
CA SER A 121 9.14 -5.71 -9.38
C SER A 121 9.28 -7.21 -9.18
N GLY A 122 8.77 -8.02 -10.12
CA GLY A 122 9.12 -9.42 -10.16
C GLY A 122 10.63 -9.52 -10.34
N THR A 123 11.35 -9.84 -9.26
CA THR A 123 12.56 -10.64 -9.45
C THR A 123 12.08 -11.88 -10.15
N ARG A 124 12.46 -12.04 -11.42
CA ARG A 124 12.54 -13.34 -12.06
C ARG A 124 13.11 -14.27 -10.99
N ASP A 125 12.33 -15.26 -10.55
CA ASP A 125 12.94 -16.46 -10.00
C ASP A 125 13.91 -16.93 -11.09
N ALA A 126 15.19 -16.92 -10.75
CA ALA A 126 16.26 -17.42 -11.59
C ALA A 126 16.10 -18.92 -11.84
#